data_AF-A0AAD4Y8Y4-F1
#
_entry.id   AF-A0AAD4Y8Y4-F1
#
_cell.length_a   1.000
_cell.length_b   1.000
_cell.length_c   1.000
_cell.angle_alpha   90.00
_cell.angle_beta   90.00
_cell.angle_gamma   90.00
#
_symmetry.space_group_name_H-M   'P 1'
#
loop_
_entity.id
_entity.type
_entity.pdbx_description
1 polymer ?
#
loop_
_entity_poly.entity_id
_entity_poly.type
_entity_poly.pdbx_seq_one_letter_code
_entity_poly.pdbx_strand_id
1 'polypeptide(L)'
;MPDVTPEKHTDKVGSGLVTLQARMTCWREDDGHTNASWGFGFNGQLCLLFDSENGHWTVVHPGGRQMKEKWENDRTVTDFFKKVSMGDCQAWLQTFLVRWEKMLKTSAPLTTVPTTVQPTAATNNHITEIIFVVLAVFVITSIVILYKKRIALC
;
A
#
# COMPACT_ATOMS: atom_id res chain seq x y z
N MET A 1 -48.84 -7.55 -0.43
CA MET A 1 -47.59 -7.63 0.34
C MET A 1 -47.07 -9.04 0.14
N PRO A 2 -46.01 -9.30 -0.65
CA PRO A 2 -45.56 -10.66 -0.85
C PRO A 2 -44.64 -11.08 0.29
N ASP A 3 -44.94 -12.27 0.80
CA ASP A 3 -44.21 -13.04 1.79
C ASP A 3 -42.84 -13.44 1.20
N VAL A 4 -41.76 -12.94 1.79
CA VAL A 4 -40.38 -13.24 1.37
C VAL A 4 -39.82 -14.23 2.38
N THR A 5 -39.98 -15.51 2.08
CA THR A 5 -39.33 -16.59 2.81
C THR A 5 -37.82 -16.58 2.49
N PRO A 6 -36.90 -16.68 3.48
CA PRO A 6 -35.48 -16.72 3.21
C PRO A 6 -35.13 -18.11 2.64
N GLU A 7 -34.77 -18.18 1.36
CA GLU A 7 -34.19 -19.38 0.78
C GLU A 7 -32.81 -19.64 1.42
N LYS A 8 -32.76 -20.71 2.22
CA LYS A 8 -31.56 -21.26 2.81
C LYS A 8 -30.79 -22.00 1.72
N HIS A 9 -29.81 -21.34 1.10
CA HIS A 9 -28.84 -22.05 0.27
C HIS A 9 -27.89 -22.85 1.15
N THR A 10 -28.03 -24.16 1.02
CA THR A 10 -27.24 -25.21 1.64
C THR A 10 -25.79 -25.13 1.19
N ASP A 11 -24.90 -24.99 2.17
CA ASP A 11 -23.47 -25.13 2.06
C ASP A 11 -23.10 -26.45 1.38
N LYS A 12 -22.58 -26.36 0.14
CA LYS A 12 -21.71 -27.40 -0.38
C LYS A 12 -20.29 -27.06 0.06
N VAL A 13 -19.83 -27.81 1.06
CA VAL A 13 -18.48 -27.80 1.62
C VAL A 13 -17.47 -28.06 0.51
N GLY A 14 -16.94 -26.96 -0.02
CA GLY A 14 -15.58 -26.85 -0.52
C GLY A 14 -14.99 -25.66 0.22
N SER A 15 -14.66 -25.82 1.50
CA SER A 15 -14.05 -24.77 2.32
C SER A 15 -12.60 -24.54 1.89
N GLY A 16 -12.42 -24.06 0.66
CA GLY A 16 -11.17 -23.41 0.29
C GLY A 16 -10.97 -22.23 1.23
N LEU A 17 -9.75 -22.06 1.72
CA LEU A 17 -9.38 -20.94 2.59
C LEU A 17 -9.80 -19.62 1.92
N VAL A 18 -10.71 -18.88 2.57
CA VAL A 18 -11.11 -17.55 2.11
C VAL A 18 -10.14 -16.54 2.72
N THR A 19 -9.42 -15.81 1.87
CA THR A 19 -8.51 -14.76 2.30
C THR A 19 -9.19 -13.40 2.17
N LEU A 20 -9.28 -12.65 3.27
CA LEU A 20 -9.66 -11.24 3.25
C LEU A 20 -8.41 -10.38 3.05
N GLN A 21 -8.47 -9.45 2.09
CA GLN A 21 -7.46 -8.42 1.88
C GLN A 21 -8.06 -7.04 2.08
N ALA A 22 -7.24 -6.14 2.63
CA ALA A 22 -7.51 -4.72 2.73
C ALA A 22 -6.32 -3.95 2.15
N ARG A 23 -6.60 -2.93 1.35
CA ARG A 23 -5.61 -2.03 0.76
C ARG A 23 -5.99 -0.59 1.04
N MET A 24 -5.22 0.08 1.88
CA MET A 24 -5.31 1.52 2.04
C MET A 24 -4.45 2.21 0.98
N THR A 25 -4.93 3.31 0.42
CA THR A 25 -4.18 4.20 -0.46
C THR A 25 -4.42 5.64 -0.02
N CYS A 26 -3.36 6.45 0.12
CA CYS A 26 -3.46 7.91 0.21
C CYS A 26 -2.53 8.54 -0.83
N TRP A 27 -2.95 9.64 -1.43
CA TRP A 27 -2.18 10.35 -2.45
C TRP A 27 -2.48 11.84 -2.38
N ARG A 28 -1.58 12.64 -2.95
CA ARG A 28 -1.76 14.09 -3.05
C ARG A 28 -2.06 14.48 -4.49
N GLU A 29 -3.02 15.37 -4.66
CA GLU A 29 -3.35 16.00 -5.94
C GLU A 29 -2.51 17.26 -6.18
N ASP A 30 -2.57 17.79 -7.40
CA ASP A 30 -1.78 18.94 -7.83
C ASP A 30 -2.14 20.24 -7.07
N ASP A 31 -3.38 20.34 -6.59
CA ASP A 31 -3.87 21.45 -5.77
C ASP A 31 -3.41 21.35 -4.29
N GLY A 32 -2.70 20.29 -3.94
CA GLY A 32 -2.21 20.02 -2.60
C GLY A 32 -3.18 19.26 -1.71
N HIS A 33 -4.41 18.98 -2.17
CA HIS A 33 -5.39 18.18 -1.46
C HIS A 33 -4.91 16.73 -1.32
N THR A 34 -5.22 16.09 -0.19
CA THR A 34 -4.83 14.70 0.06
C THR A 34 -6.07 13.82 0.06
N ASN A 35 -6.14 12.93 -0.93
CA ASN A 35 -7.21 11.95 -1.08
C ASN A 35 -6.79 10.59 -0.52
N ALA A 36 -7.78 9.82 -0.08
CA ALA A 36 -7.51 8.48 0.42
C ALA A 36 -8.72 7.54 0.29
N SER A 37 -8.42 6.25 0.15
CA SER A 37 -9.42 5.20 0.06
C SER A 37 -8.95 3.88 0.66
N TRP A 38 -9.92 3.03 0.96
CA TRP A 38 -9.72 1.63 1.34
C TRP A 38 -10.44 0.70 0.36
N GLY A 39 -9.71 -0.28 -0.17
CA GLY A 39 -10.27 -1.38 -0.94
C GLY A 39 -10.24 -2.68 -0.15
N PHE A 40 -11.37 -3.39 -0.10
CA PHE A 40 -11.50 -4.68 0.55
C PHE A 40 -11.90 -5.75 -0.45
N GLY A 41 -11.26 -6.92 -0.36
CA GLY A 41 -11.50 -7.99 -1.31
C GLY A 41 -11.34 -9.39 -0.71
N PHE A 42 -11.98 -10.35 -1.35
CA PHE A 42 -11.83 -11.77 -1.03
C PHE A 42 -11.06 -12.47 -2.14
N ASN A 43 -10.05 -13.26 -1.77
CA ASN A 43 -9.23 -14.02 -2.71
C ASN A 43 -8.65 -13.14 -3.84
N GLY A 44 -8.27 -11.90 -3.51
CA GLY A 44 -7.73 -10.92 -4.45
C GLY A 44 -8.76 -10.15 -5.28
N GLN A 45 -10.05 -10.51 -5.23
CA GLN A 45 -11.12 -9.80 -5.93
C GLN A 45 -11.64 -8.64 -5.07
N LEU A 46 -11.53 -7.41 -5.58
CA LEU A 46 -12.08 -6.22 -4.93
C LEU A 46 -13.61 -6.31 -4.83
N CYS A 47 -14.12 -6.14 -3.63
CA CYS A 47 -15.54 -6.30 -3.31
C CYS A 47 -16.17 -5.01 -2.77
N LEU A 48 -15.43 -4.22 -2.01
CA LEU A 48 -15.94 -3.02 -1.34
C LEU A 48 -14.88 -1.92 -1.36
N LEU A 49 -15.31 -0.70 -1.63
CA LEU A 49 -14.50 0.51 -1.54
C LEU A 49 -15.08 1.43 -0.46
N PHE A 50 -14.20 2.00 0.35
CA PHE A 50 -14.51 3.11 1.24
C PHE A 50 -13.70 4.32 0.79
N ASP A 51 -14.40 5.39 0.45
CA ASP A 51 -13.82 6.69 0.20
C ASP A 51 -13.68 7.39 1.56
N SER A 52 -12.44 7.67 1.95
CA SER A 52 -12.17 8.24 3.27
C SER A 52 -12.48 9.74 3.34
N GLU A 53 -12.48 10.44 2.21
CA GLU A 53 -12.73 11.88 2.14
C GLU A 53 -14.20 12.16 2.49
N ASN A 54 -15.11 11.57 1.72
CA ASN A 54 -16.55 11.76 1.91
C ASN A 54 -17.17 10.72 2.87
N GLY A 55 -16.48 9.61 3.16
CA GLY A 55 -16.97 8.52 4.02
C GLY A 55 -17.96 7.57 3.32
N HIS A 56 -18.02 7.58 1.98
CA HIS A 56 -18.97 6.80 1.22
C HIS A 56 -18.49 5.37 0.97
N TRP A 57 -19.41 4.41 1.08
CA TRP A 57 -19.17 2.99 0.82
C TRP A 57 -19.74 2.56 -0.53
N THR A 58 -18.87 2.07 -1.42
CA THR A 58 -19.24 1.60 -2.76
C THR A 58 -19.03 0.10 -2.89
N VAL A 59 -20.11 -0.64 -3.11
CA VAL A 59 -20.04 -2.09 -3.39
C VAL A 59 -19.61 -2.28 -4.85
N VAL A 60 -18.48 -2.96 -5.05
CA VAL A 60 -17.93 -3.28 -6.38
C VAL A 60 -18.33 -4.68 -6.82
N HIS A 61 -18.43 -5.62 -5.87
CA HIS A 61 -18.82 -7.01 -6.11
C HIS A 61 -19.83 -7.47 -5.04
N PRO A 62 -20.78 -8.39 -5.34
CA PRO A 62 -21.77 -8.84 -4.37
C PRO A 62 -21.19 -9.35 -3.04
N GLY A 63 -19.98 -9.91 -3.05
CA GLY A 63 -19.27 -10.33 -1.84
C GLY A 63 -19.01 -9.19 -0.82
N GLY A 64 -19.08 -7.92 -1.24
CA GLY A 64 -18.90 -6.75 -0.39
C GLY A 64 -20.18 -6.26 0.32
N ARG A 65 -21.37 -6.78 -0.05
CA ARG A 65 -22.65 -6.29 0.51
C ARG A 65 -22.73 -6.50 2.02
N GLN A 66 -22.42 -7.70 2.50
CA GLN A 66 -22.44 -7.99 3.95
C GLN A 66 -21.42 -7.17 4.74
N MET A 67 -20.26 -6.88 4.13
CA MET A 67 -19.24 -6.03 4.76
C MET A 67 -19.75 -4.59 4.90
N LYS A 68 -20.35 -4.05 3.82
CA LYS A 68 -20.96 -2.72 3.84
C LYS A 68 -22.05 -2.63 4.90
N GLU A 69 -22.98 -3.57 4.95
CA GLU A 69 -24.08 -3.59 5.93
C GLU A 69 -23.57 -3.56 7.38
N LYS A 70 -22.47 -4.28 7.67
CA LYS A 70 -21.86 -4.30 9.00
C LYS A 70 -21.11 -3.02 9.35
N TRP A 71 -20.44 -2.39 8.38
CA TRP A 71 -19.48 -1.30 8.66
C TRP A 71 -20.01 0.10 8.35
N GLU A 72 -20.97 0.24 7.46
CA GLU A 72 -21.48 1.56 7.03
C GLU A 72 -22.10 2.35 8.18
N ASN A 73 -22.76 1.66 9.11
CA ASN A 73 -23.37 2.27 10.29
C ASN A 73 -22.49 2.19 11.56
N ASP A 74 -21.33 1.53 11.48
CA ASP A 74 -20.38 1.45 12.60
C ASP A 74 -19.41 2.62 12.53
N ARG A 75 -19.70 3.67 13.32
CA ARG A 75 -18.87 4.87 13.39
C ARG A 75 -17.44 4.58 13.83
N THR A 76 -17.22 3.59 14.68
CA THR A 76 -15.88 3.24 15.18
C THR A 76 -15.00 2.76 14.03
N VAL A 77 -15.58 1.94 13.14
CA VAL A 77 -14.91 1.40 11.97
C VAL A 77 -14.63 2.49 10.94
N THR A 78 -15.62 3.34 10.63
CA THR A 78 -15.42 4.45 9.68
C THR A 78 -14.40 5.46 10.18
N ASP A 79 -14.44 5.80 11.48
CA ASP A 79 -13.50 6.75 12.09
C ASP A 79 -12.09 6.19 12.13
N PHE A 80 -11.94 4.88 12.36
CA PHE A 80 -10.65 4.20 12.25
C PHE A 80 -10.08 4.34 10.84
N PHE A 81 -10.86 4.01 9.80
CA PHE A 81 -10.39 4.11 8.42
C PHE A 81 -10.01 5.54 8.03
N LYS A 82 -10.82 6.53 8.42
CA LYS A 82 -10.53 7.94 8.21
C LYS A 82 -9.25 8.37 8.94
N LYS A 83 -9.09 8.01 10.22
CA LYS A 83 -7.92 8.38 11.01
C LYS A 83 -6.63 7.85 10.40
N VAL A 84 -6.61 6.57 10.01
CA VAL A 84 -5.40 5.95 9.43
C VAL A 84 -5.08 6.59 8.07
N SER A 85 -6.09 6.84 7.23
CA SER A 85 -5.85 7.26 5.85
C SER A 85 -5.70 8.77 5.67
N MET A 86 -6.53 9.57 6.34
CA MET A 86 -6.47 11.04 6.28
C MET A 86 -5.63 11.65 7.41
N GLY A 87 -5.37 10.92 8.49
CA GLY A 87 -4.47 11.37 9.54
C GLY A 87 -3.06 10.88 9.30
N ASP A 88 -2.81 9.62 9.64
CA ASP A 88 -1.46 9.05 9.71
C ASP A 88 -0.78 9.02 8.34
N CYS A 89 -1.49 8.53 7.30
CA CYS A 89 -0.94 8.45 5.95
C CYS A 89 -0.69 9.84 5.35
N GLN A 90 -1.60 10.80 5.55
CA GLN A 90 -1.40 12.19 5.09
C GLN A 90 -0.16 12.80 5.75
N ALA A 91 -0.02 12.70 7.07
CA ALA A 91 1.13 13.26 7.79
C ALA A 91 2.46 12.63 7.31
N TRP A 92 2.46 11.32 7.10
CA TRP A 92 3.61 10.60 6.58
C TRP A 92 3.96 11.04 5.14
N LEU A 93 2.96 11.08 4.24
CA LEU A 93 3.13 11.48 2.85
C LEU A 93 3.63 12.93 2.74
N GLN A 94 3.11 13.85 3.56
CA GLN A 94 3.58 15.22 3.65
C GLN A 94 5.06 15.29 4.03
N THR A 95 5.46 14.57 5.08
CA THR A 95 6.85 14.55 5.54
C THR A 95 7.78 13.95 4.49
N PHE A 96 7.35 12.89 3.81
CA PHE A 96 8.12 12.24 2.76
C PHE A 96 8.36 13.18 1.58
N LEU A 97 7.30 13.83 1.07
CA LEU A 97 7.39 14.72 -0.10
C LEU A 97 8.32 15.92 0.15
N VAL A 98 8.27 16.53 1.35
CA VAL A 98 9.17 17.64 1.71
C VAL A 98 10.64 17.20 1.67
N ARG A 99 10.96 16.02 2.22
CA ARG A 99 12.32 15.48 2.20
C ARG A 99 12.78 15.14 0.79
N TRP A 100 11.88 14.54 0.02
CA TRP A 100 12.13 14.17 -1.38
C TRP A 100 12.44 15.40 -2.23
N GLU A 101 11.63 16.46 -2.12
CA GLU A 101 11.86 17.73 -2.82
C GLU A 101 13.21 18.35 -2.45
N LYS A 102 13.58 18.29 -1.16
CA LYS A 102 14.90 18.75 -0.71
C LYS A 102 16.04 17.95 -1.36
N MET A 103 15.95 16.61 -1.40
CA MET A 103 16.96 15.79 -2.07
C MET A 103 17.08 16.11 -3.56
N LEU A 104 15.96 16.28 -4.26
CA LEU A 104 15.97 16.64 -5.68
C LEU A 104 16.66 17.99 -5.93
N LYS A 105 16.41 18.99 -5.07
CA LYS A 105 17.07 20.30 -5.15
C LYS A 105 18.57 20.23 -4.87
N THR A 106 19.00 19.36 -3.96
CA THR A 106 20.43 19.14 -3.64
C THR A 106 21.17 18.36 -4.74
N SER A 107 20.46 17.61 -5.58
CA SER A 107 21.05 16.83 -6.68
C SER A 107 21.33 17.66 -7.95
N ALA A 108 21.11 18.99 -7.94
CA ALA A 108 21.51 19.84 -9.06
C ALA A 108 23.05 19.82 -9.26
N PRO A 109 23.57 19.89 -10.50
CA PRO A 109 24.96 19.51 -10.79
C PRO A 109 25.97 20.42 -10.11
N LEU A 110 27.09 19.85 -9.63
CA LEU A 110 28.30 20.61 -9.35
C LEU A 110 28.70 21.37 -10.63
N THR A 111 28.49 22.69 -10.62
CA THR A 111 29.01 23.58 -11.65
C THR A 111 30.51 23.38 -11.79
N THR A 112 30.90 23.10 -13.04
CA THR A 112 32.25 22.94 -13.57
C THR A 112 33.25 23.95 -13.00
N VAL A 113 34.31 23.44 -12.36
CA VAL A 113 35.58 24.17 -12.18
C VAL A 113 36.66 23.46 -13.01
N PRO A 114 37.48 24.16 -13.82
CA PRO A 114 38.41 23.52 -14.74
C PRO A 114 39.56 22.80 -14.00
N THR A 115 39.87 21.62 -14.55
CA THR A 115 40.99 20.73 -14.22
C THR A 115 42.34 21.44 -14.10
N THR A 116 43.10 21.13 -13.04
CA THR A 116 44.59 21.14 -13.05
C THR A 116 45.13 20.20 -11.95
N VAL A 117 45.75 19.09 -12.42
CA VAL A 117 46.68 18.10 -11.81
C VAL A 117 46.32 17.30 -10.53
N GLN A 118 46.11 15.99 -10.67
CA GLN A 118 47.11 14.89 -10.48
C GLN A 118 46.39 13.53 -10.32
N PRO A 119 46.88 12.42 -10.93
CA PRO A 119 46.35 11.09 -10.68
C PRO A 119 47.07 10.44 -9.50
N THR A 120 46.43 10.39 -8.34
CA THR A 120 46.82 9.51 -7.24
C THR A 120 45.70 8.51 -7.05
N ALA A 121 46.03 7.23 -7.15
CA ALA A 121 45.08 6.11 -7.23
C ALA A 121 44.00 6.18 -6.14
N ALA A 122 42.77 6.49 -6.54
CA ALA A 122 41.59 6.34 -5.71
C ALA A 122 41.22 4.85 -5.66
N THR A 123 41.55 4.18 -4.56
CA THR A 123 41.07 2.85 -4.23
C THR A 123 39.57 2.88 -3.94
N ASN A 124 38.78 2.92 -5.00
CA ASN A 124 37.53 2.22 -5.23
C ASN A 124 36.56 2.01 -4.04
N ASN A 125 35.96 3.11 -3.55
CA ASN A 125 34.76 3.05 -2.71
C ASN A 125 33.51 2.53 -3.47
N HIS A 126 33.51 2.61 -4.80
CA HIS A 126 32.35 2.26 -5.63
C HIS A 126 32.10 0.75 -5.71
N ILE A 127 33.15 -0.07 -5.72
CA ILE A 127 33.01 -1.54 -5.71
C ILE A 127 32.40 -2.02 -4.39
N THR A 128 32.81 -1.45 -3.26
CA THR A 128 32.27 -1.82 -1.94
C THR A 128 30.77 -1.52 -1.85
N GLU A 129 30.32 -0.38 -2.40
CA GLU A 129 28.89 -0.05 -2.44
C GLU A 129 28.09 -0.97 -3.37
N ILE A 130 28.62 -1.30 -4.55
CA ILE A 130 27.97 -2.22 -5.50
C ILE A 130 27.79 -3.60 -4.85
N ILE A 131 28.82 -4.10 -4.16
CA ILE A 131 28.73 -5.39 -3.44
C ILE A 131 27.64 -5.32 -2.37
N PHE A 132 27.55 -4.23 -1.62
CA PHE A 132 26.53 -4.06 -0.57
C PHE A 132 25.11 -4.07 -1.14
N VAL A 133 24.89 -3.40 -2.29
CA VAL A 133 23.60 -3.38 -2.98
C VAL A 133 23.23 -4.76 -3.51
N VAL A 134 24.16 -5.47 -4.15
CA VAL A 134 23.92 -6.83 -4.69
C VAL A 134 23.59 -7.82 -3.57
N LEU A 135 24.33 -7.75 -2.45
CA LEU A 135 24.05 -8.59 -1.28
C LEU A 135 22.67 -8.29 -0.68
N ALA A 136 22.29 -7.02 -0.56
CA ALA A 136 20.98 -6.63 -0.05
C ALA A 136 19.84 -7.18 -0.94
N VAL A 137 19.97 -7.07 -2.27
CA VAL A 137 19.00 -7.63 -3.23
C VAL A 137 18.89 -9.14 -3.08
N PHE A 138 20.02 -9.86 -2.98
CA PHE A 138 20.02 -11.32 -2.87
C PHE A 138 19.36 -11.81 -1.56
N VAL A 139 19.62 -11.11 -0.45
CA VAL A 139 18.98 -11.38 0.84
C VAL A 139 17.47 -11.15 0.76
N ILE A 140 17.02 -10.04 0.18
CA ILE A 140 15.60 -9.74 0.01
C ILE A 140 14.92 -10.80 -0.87
N THR A 141 15.51 -11.18 -2.00
CA THR A 141 14.93 -12.22 -2.87
C THR A 141 14.87 -13.57 -2.17
N SER A 142 15.91 -13.93 -1.41
CA SER A 142 15.94 -15.18 -0.66
C SER A 142 14.87 -15.23 0.43
N ILE A 143 14.68 -14.12 1.15
CA ILE A 143 13.64 -13.96 2.17
C ILE A 143 12.25 -14.09 1.54
N VAL A 144 11.99 -13.41 0.42
CA VAL A 144 10.70 -13.49 -0.30
C VAL A 144 10.43 -14.91 -0.78
N ILE A 145 11.43 -15.61 -1.31
CA ILE A 145 11.32 -17.01 -1.72
C ILE A 145 11.04 -17.91 -0.52
N LEU A 146 11.70 -17.69 0.61
CA LEU A 146 11.53 -18.48 1.83
C LEU A 146 10.15 -18.27 2.46
N TYR A 147 9.65 -17.04 2.48
CA TYR A 147 8.27 -16.73 2.89
C TYR A 147 7.26 -17.38 1.95
N LYS A 148 7.46 -17.28 0.63
CA LYS A 148 6.57 -17.91 -0.36
C LYS A 148 6.57 -19.43 -0.23
N LYS A 149 7.72 -20.04 0.05
CA LYS A 149 7.85 -21.49 0.28
C LYS A 149 7.25 -21.93 1.61
N ARG A 150 7.34 -21.12 2.68
CA ARG A 150 6.65 -21.39 3.96
C ARG A 150 5.13 -21.31 3.83
N ILE A 151 4.62 -20.35 3.06
CA ILE A 151 3.17 -20.21 2.81
C ILE A 151 2.65 -21.38 1.97
N ALA A 152 3.46 -21.95 1.06
CA ALA A 152 3.09 -23.12 0.26
C ALA A 152 3.19 -24.47 1.01
N LEU A 153 3.66 -24.49 2.26
CA LEU A 153 3.79 -25.69 3.09
C LEU A 153 2.80 -25.76 4.26
N CYS A 154 1.89 -24.79 4.37
CA CYS A 154 0.73 -24.79 5.28
C CYS A 154 -0.54 -24.99 4.46
#